data_AF-A0A840UY73-F1
#
_entry.id   AF-A0A840UY73-F1
#
_cell.length_a   1.000
_cell.length_b   1.000
_cell.length_c   1.000
_cell.angle_alpha   90.00
_cell.angle_beta   90.00
_cell.angle_gamma   90.00
#
_symmetry.space_group_name_H-M   'P 1'
#
loop_
_entity.id
_entity.type
_entity.pdbx_description
1 polymer ?
#
loop_
_entity_poly.entity_id
_entity_poly.type
_entity_poly.pdbx_seq_one_letter_code
_entity_poly.pdbx_strand_id
1 'polypeptide(L)'
;MHCLPALQFDWIHDLSLGTAALLVFATLAVFALLRGLLKMLWNTLGLCLAGFVAFWIWQHDLPPHSLPWIAPVAGFVVTLLLLRFAVRGLLPAPSDSESSGTGGKSGLSRLFTLLFSLIPTSAVCFLGALLLRHAGSLAEIQSFAQPDRTSDSAAFFSQLKQRIDELLPADWFHSVDPLTTQLRLDLAKLIVTADDPPPKAIPVLETGDIRELILADPELRQLAREGRYAEILRDPRLDRLLENDNLREVLRNTDL
;
A
#
# COMPACT_ATOMS: atom_id res chain seq x y z
N MET A 1 8.15 37.97 -27.76
CA MET A 1 8.07 37.03 -28.90
C MET A 1 9.37 36.23 -28.92
N HIS A 2 9.39 35.08 -28.26
CA HIS A 2 10.51 34.14 -28.31
C HIS A 2 10.14 33.04 -29.32
N CYS A 3 10.83 33.00 -30.45
CA CYS A 3 10.73 31.92 -31.41
C CYS A 3 11.29 30.64 -30.76
N LEU A 4 10.46 29.62 -30.58
CA LEU A 4 10.93 28.28 -30.22
C LEU A 4 11.82 27.77 -31.35
N PRO A 5 13.06 27.31 -31.08
CA PRO A 5 13.92 26.74 -32.10
C PRO A 5 13.23 25.51 -32.68
N ALA A 6 13.15 25.44 -34.01
CA ALA A 6 12.69 24.28 -34.72
C ALA A 6 13.57 23.08 -34.34
N LEU A 7 13.01 22.10 -33.64
CA LEU A 7 13.62 20.80 -33.43
C LEU A 7 13.82 20.15 -34.81
N GLN A 8 15.00 20.34 -35.39
CA GLN A 8 15.42 19.66 -36.62
C GLN A 8 15.73 18.19 -36.27
N PHE A 9 14.84 17.29 -36.65
CA PHE A 9 14.96 15.85 -36.42
C PHE A 9 15.81 15.18 -37.52
N ASP A 10 17.05 15.64 -37.72
CA ASP A 10 17.94 15.11 -38.76
C ASP A 10 18.36 13.64 -38.51
N TRP A 11 18.18 13.13 -37.29
CA TRP A 11 18.48 11.75 -36.92
C TRP A 11 17.43 10.72 -37.39
N ILE A 12 16.30 11.15 -37.97
CA ILE A 12 15.22 10.23 -38.39
C ILE A 12 15.57 9.48 -39.68
N HIS A 13 16.45 10.01 -40.53
CA HIS A 13 16.75 9.39 -41.83
C HIS A 13 17.59 8.10 -41.76
N ASP A 14 18.27 7.84 -40.63
CA ASP A 14 19.07 6.62 -40.42
C ASP A 14 18.32 5.51 -39.66
N LEU A 15 17.04 5.71 -39.32
CA LEU A 15 16.25 4.64 -38.72
C LEU A 15 15.91 3.57 -39.76
N SER A 16 16.61 2.45 -39.67
CA SER A 16 16.23 1.20 -40.33
C SER A 16 14.73 0.94 -40.16
N LEU A 17 14.05 0.58 -41.25
CA LEU A 17 12.62 0.24 -41.30
C LEU A 17 12.23 -0.76 -40.19
N GLY A 18 13.15 -1.68 -39.83
CA GLY A 18 12.95 -2.64 -38.75
C GLY A 18 12.86 -2.01 -37.35
N THR A 19 13.68 -0.99 -37.08
CA THR A 19 13.65 -0.26 -35.80
C THR A 19 12.36 0.54 -35.65
N ALA A 20 11.90 1.16 -36.74
CA ALA A 20 10.62 1.87 -36.77
C ALA A 20 9.44 0.91 -36.51
N ALA A 21 9.44 -0.28 -37.13
CA ALA A 21 8.42 -1.30 -36.89
C ALA A 21 8.42 -1.79 -35.43
N LEU A 22 9.59 -2.03 -34.83
CA LEU A 22 9.70 -2.45 -33.43
C LEU A 22 9.16 -1.39 -32.46
N LEU A 23 9.41 -0.10 -32.72
CA LEU A 23 8.86 0.99 -31.91
C LEU A 23 7.34 1.05 -31.99
N VAL A 24 6.75 0.84 -33.17
CA VAL A 24 5.29 0.76 -33.35
C VAL A 24 4.71 -0.43 -32.60
N PHE A 25 5.31 -1.62 -32.70
CA PHE A 25 4.86 -2.79 -31.93
C PHE A 25 5.01 -2.60 -30.41
N ALA A 26 6.12 -2.01 -29.96
CA ALA A 26 6.34 -1.74 -28.54
C ALA A 26 5.31 -0.74 -27.99
N THR A 27 5.04 0.35 -28.71
CA THR A 27 4.02 1.33 -28.30
C THR A 27 2.61 0.74 -28.30
N LEU A 28 2.26 -0.09 -29.29
CA LEU A 28 0.99 -0.83 -29.30
C LEU A 28 0.88 -1.83 -28.15
N ALA A 29 1.95 -2.55 -27.84
CA ALA A 29 2.00 -3.47 -26.70
C ALA A 29 1.85 -2.73 -25.36
N VAL A 30 2.54 -1.61 -25.19
CA VAL A 30 2.40 -0.74 -24.02
C VAL A 30 0.97 -0.21 -23.93
N PHE A 31 0.36 0.23 -25.03
CA PHE A 31 -1.02 0.71 -25.03
C PHE A 31 -2.04 -0.39 -24.67
N ALA A 32 -1.86 -1.60 -25.20
CA ALA A 32 -2.68 -2.76 -24.87
C ALA A 32 -2.55 -3.14 -23.39
N LEU A 33 -1.32 -3.13 -22.86
CA LEU A 33 -1.04 -3.32 -21.44
C LEU A 33 -1.68 -2.23 -20.58
N LEU A 34 -1.54 -0.96 -20.96
CA LEU A 34 -2.12 0.18 -20.25
C LEU A 34 -3.65 0.09 -20.21
N ARG A 35 -4.28 -0.30 -21.32
CA ARG A 35 -5.72 -0.52 -21.41
C ARG A 35 -6.17 -1.70 -20.54
N GLY A 36 -5.41 -2.79 -20.54
CA GLY A 36 -5.65 -3.95 -19.67
C GLY A 36 -5.54 -3.58 -18.19
N LEU A 37 -4.49 -2.84 -17.84
CA LEU A 37 -4.21 -2.37 -16.49
C LEU A 37 -5.28 -1.39 -16.03
N LEU A 38 -5.69 -0.44 -16.87
CA LEU A 38 -6.77 0.50 -16.54
C LEU A 38 -8.10 -0.22 -16.28
N LYS A 39 -8.44 -1.20 -17.13
CA LYS A 39 -9.64 -2.04 -16.92
C LYS A 39 -9.55 -2.83 -15.62
N MET A 40 -8.36 -3.36 -15.31
CA MET A 40 -8.10 -4.10 -14.09
C MET A 40 -8.19 -3.18 -12.86
N LEU A 41 -7.60 -1.98 -12.91
CA LEU A 41 -7.63 -0.96 -11.86
C LEU A 41 -9.07 -0.48 -11.60
N TRP A 42 -9.87 -0.32 -12.65
CA TRP A 42 -11.28 0.02 -12.51
C TRP A 42 -12.09 -1.10 -11.84
N ASN A 43 -11.79 -2.36 -12.19
CA ASN A 43 -12.42 -3.52 -11.56
C ASN A 43 -12.00 -3.66 -10.09
N THR A 44 -10.72 -3.44 -9.76
CA THR A 44 -10.23 -3.51 -8.38
C THR A 44 -10.73 -2.34 -7.54
N LEU A 45 -10.72 -1.12 -8.06
CA LEU A 45 -11.34 0.04 -7.41
C LEU A 45 -12.81 -0.24 -7.11
N GLY A 46 -13.50 -0.87 -8.05
CA GLY A 46 -14.88 -1.25 -7.86
C GLY A 46 -15.11 -2.31 -6.80
N LEU A 47 -14.21 -3.28 -6.73
CA LEU A 47 -14.21 -4.28 -5.67
C LEU A 47 -13.95 -3.64 -4.30
N CYS A 48 -12.99 -2.71 -4.23
CA CYS A 48 -12.69 -1.94 -3.02
C CYS A 48 -13.89 -1.10 -2.58
N LEU A 49 -14.56 -0.42 -3.51
CA LEU A 49 -15.74 0.40 -3.20
C LEU A 49 -16.90 -0.47 -2.69
N ALA A 50 -17.12 -1.62 -3.33
CA ALA A 50 -18.12 -2.59 -2.88
C ALA A 50 -17.78 -3.16 -1.48
N GLY A 51 -16.52 -3.48 -1.23
CA GLY A 51 -16.03 -3.93 0.07
C GLY A 51 -16.19 -2.86 1.15
N PHE A 52 -15.88 -1.60 0.82
CA PHE A 52 -16.03 -0.46 1.71
C PHE A 52 -17.50 -0.25 2.09
N VAL A 53 -18.43 -0.31 1.12
CA VAL A 53 -19.87 -0.21 1.40
C VAL A 53 -20.35 -1.36 2.28
N ALA A 54 -19.89 -2.59 2.03
CA ALA A 54 -20.22 -3.75 2.87
C ALA A 54 -19.72 -3.58 4.31
N PHE A 55 -18.49 -3.08 4.47
CA PHE A 55 -17.91 -2.78 5.77
C PHE A 55 -18.65 -1.65 6.49
N TRP A 56 -19.01 -0.59 5.77
CA TRP A 56 -19.79 0.52 6.30
C TRP A 56 -21.17 0.06 6.79
N ILE A 57 -21.85 -0.78 6.00
CA ILE A 57 -23.13 -1.41 6.39
C ILE A 57 -22.96 -2.27 7.65
N TRP A 58 -21.84 -2.99 7.77
CA TRP A 58 -21.54 -3.80 8.95
C TRP A 58 -21.29 -2.93 10.19
N GLN A 59 -20.63 -1.78 10.04
CA GLN A 59 -20.37 -0.86 11.16
C GLN A 59 -21.59 -0.09 11.64
N HIS A 60 -22.58 0.17 10.79
CA HIS A 60 -23.77 0.95 11.16
C HIS A 60 -24.93 0.13 11.73
N ASP A 61 -24.60 -1.03 12.33
CA ASP A 61 -25.45 -1.84 13.21
C ASP A 61 -26.93 -1.88 12.76
N LEU A 62 -27.17 -2.52 11.61
CA LEU A 62 -28.53 -2.76 11.13
C LEU A 62 -29.30 -3.60 12.16
N PRO A 63 -30.60 -3.32 12.37
CA PRO A 63 -31.38 -3.90 13.46
C PRO A 63 -31.32 -5.43 13.49
N PRO A 64 -31.31 -6.06 14.68
CA PRO A 64 -30.86 -7.42 14.88
C PRO A 64 -31.94 -8.45 14.55
N HIS A 65 -32.41 -8.50 13.30
CA HIS A 65 -33.39 -9.49 12.88
C HIS A 65 -32.81 -10.34 11.74
N SER A 66 -32.36 -11.53 12.13
CA SER A 66 -31.89 -12.66 11.31
C SER A 66 -30.64 -12.43 10.44
N LEU A 67 -29.56 -13.12 10.84
CA LEU A 67 -28.33 -13.41 10.07
C LEU A 67 -27.42 -12.18 9.80
N PRO A 68 -26.58 -11.77 10.78
CA PRO A 68 -25.78 -10.54 10.72
C PRO A 68 -24.75 -10.47 9.57
N TRP A 69 -24.50 -11.60 8.89
CA TRP A 69 -23.57 -11.72 7.77
C TRP A 69 -24.25 -11.51 6.41
N ILE A 70 -25.59 -11.56 6.31
CA ILE A 70 -26.28 -11.42 5.03
C ILE A 70 -26.30 -9.96 4.55
N ALA A 71 -26.51 -9.00 5.45
CA ALA A 71 -26.56 -7.58 5.10
C ALA A 71 -25.26 -7.06 4.42
N PRO A 72 -24.05 -7.29 4.98
CA PRO A 72 -22.81 -6.85 4.31
C PRO A 72 -22.56 -7.61 3.00
N VAL A 73 -22.87 -8.90 2.93
CA VAL A 73 -22.71 -9.70 1.69
C VAL A 73 -23.67 -9.21 0.60
N ALA A 74 -24.93 -8.94 0.95
CA ALA A 74 -25.91 -8.38 0.02
C ALA A 74 -25.49 -6.98 -0.44
N GLY A 75 -25.04 -6.11 0.48
CA GLY A 75 -24.50 -4.79 0.16
C GLY A 75 -23.28 -4.84 -0.76
N PHE A 76 -22.37 -5.78 -0.54
CA PHE A 76 -21.24 -6.06 -1.42
C PHE A 76 -21.71 -6.44 -2.83
N VAL A 77 -22.58 -7.44 -2.93
CA VAL A 77 -23.06 -7.97 -4.23
C VAL A 77 -23.84 -6.90 -5.00
N VAL A 78 -24.75 -6.18 -4.34
CA VAL A 78 -25.56 -5.12 -4.97
C VAL A 78 -24.66 -3.99 -5.48
N THR A 79 -23.74 -3.49 -4.64
CA THR A 79 -22.80 -2.43 -5.05
C THR A 79 -21.92 -2.88 -6.22
N LEU A 80 -21.42 -4.11 -6.17
CA LEU A 80 -20.58 -4.68 -7.24
C LEU A 80 -21.36 -4.80 -8.55
N LEU A 81 -22.62 -5.24 -8.50
CA LEU A 81 -23.48 -5.34 -9.68
C LEU A 81 -23.83 -3.95 -10.25
N LEU A 82 -24.19 -2.98 -9.41
CA LEU A 82 -24.47 -1.60 -9.81
C LEU A 82 -23.26 -0.95 -10.47
N LEU A 83 -22.08 -1.13 -9.89
CA LEU A 83 -20.86 -0.57 -10.45
C LEU A 83 -20.49 -1.25 -11.76
N ARG A 84 -20.62 -2.58 -11.84
CA ARG A 84 -20.40 -3.32 -13.10
C ARG A 84 -21.38 -2.88 -14.19
N PHE A 85 -22.61 -2.55 -13.81
CA PHE A 85 -23.63 -2.02 -14.71
C PHE A 85 -23.26 -0.59 -15.17
N ALA A 86 -22.87 0.28 -14.25
CA ALA A 86 -22.42 1.64 -14.56
C ALA A 86 -21.20 1.65 -15.50
N VAL A 87 -20.21 0.80 -15.25
CA VAL A 87 -19.01 0.66 -16.10
C VAL A 87 -19.38 0.16 -17.49
N ARG A 88 -20.31 -0.79 -17.61
CA ARG A 88 -20.83 -1.23 -18.92
C ARG A 88 -21.66 -0.17 -19.64
N GLY A 89 -22.35 0.70 -18.89
CA GLY A 89 -23.10 1.81 -19.45
C GLY A 89 -22.22 2.95 -19.97
N LEU A 90 -21.11 3.26 -19.27
CA LEU A 90 -20.18 4.32 -19.66
C LEU A 90 -19.19 3.89 -20.76
N LEU A 91 -18.78 2.63 -20.76
CA LEU A 91 -17.85 2.07 -21.73
C LEU A 91 -18.62 1.00 -22.52
N PRO A 92 -19.30 1.36 -23.62
CA PRO A 92 -19.90 0.37 -24.50
C PRO A 92 -18.80 -0.61 -24.87
N ALA A 93 -19.03 -1.89 -24.57
CA ALA A 93 -18.13 -2.94 -25.00
C ALA A 93 -17.96 -2.79 -26.53
N PRO A 94 -16.74 -2.89 -27.07
CA PRO A 94 -16.60 -2.99 -28.51
C PRO A 94 -17.51 -4.14 -28.94
N SER A 95 -18.48 -3.81 -29.78
CA SER A 95 -19.38 -4.78 -30.38
C SER A 95 -18.51 -5.69 -31.23
N ASP A 96 -18.08 -6.82 -30.66
CA ASP A 96 -17.49 -7.92 -31.41
C ASP A 96 -18.60 -8.61 -32.21
N SER A 97 -19.22 -7.85 -33.11
CA SER A 97 -19.92 -8.38 -34.27
C SER A 97 -18.83 -8.72 -35.28
N GLU A 98 -18.74 -9.99 -35.66
CA GLU A 98 -17.80 -10.60 -36.61
C GLU A 98 -16.57 -11.31 -36.02
N SER A 99 -16.80 -12.46 -35.40
CA SER A 99 -16.22 -13.72 -35.91
C SER A 99 -16.91 -14.91 -35.25
N SER A 100 -17.90 -15.43 -35.95
CA SER A 100 -18.45 -16.77 -35.78
C SER A 100 -17.36 -17.81 -36.07
N GLY A 101 -16.52 -18.07 -35.07
CA GLY A 101 -15.66 -19.24 -34.97
C GLY A 101 -15.98 -19.96 -33.68
N THR A 102 -16.98 -20.84 -33.73
CA THR A 102 -17.39 -21.78 -32.69
C THR A 102 -16.28 -22.80 -32.41
N GLY A 103 -15.16 -22.34 -31.88
CA GLY A 103 -14.25 -23.16 -31.09
C GLY A 103 -14.70 -23.04 -29.64
N GLY A 104 -15.43 -24.02 -29.14
CA GLY A 104 -15.83 -24.09 -27.73
C GLY A 104 -14.59 -24.01 -26.86
N LYS A 105 -14.23 -22.80 -26.40
CA LYS A 105 -13.15 -22.60 -25.45
C LYS A 105 -13.56 -23.34 -24.18
N SER A 106 -12.97 -24.52 -24.01
CA SER A 106 -13.14 -25.42 -22.86
C SER A 106 -13.19 -24.60 -21.58
N GLY A 107 -14.12 -24.93 -20.67
CA GLY A 107 -14.23 -24.25 -19.37
C GLY A 107 -12.90 -24.15 -18.62
N LEU A 108 -11.97 -25.07 -18.91
CA LEU A 108 -10.59 -25.06 -18.45
C LEU A 108 -9.81 -23.80 -18.87
N SER A 109 -9.93 -23.36 -20.13
CA SER A 109 -9.27 -22.16 -20.65
C SER A 109 -9.79 -20.89 -19.96
N ARG A 110 -11.09 -20.84 -19.64
CA ARG A 110 -11.66 -19.75 -18.83
C ARG A 110 -11.14 -19.78 -17.40
N LEU A 111 -11.01 -20.98 -16.80
CA LEU A 111 -10.47 -21.13 -15.44
C LEU A 111 -9.01 -20.65 -15.36
N PHE A 112 -8.17 -21.06 -16.31
CA PHE A 112 -6.77 -20.60 -16.40
C PHE A 112 -6.68 -19.09 -16.62
N THR A 113 -7.55 -18.52 -17.46
CA THR A 113 -7.59 -17.06 -17.66
C THR A 113 -7.98 -16.34 -16.37
N LEU A 114 -8.92 -16.88 -15.58
CA LEU A 114 -9.30 -16.33 -14.28
C LEU A 114 -8.17 -16.44 -13.25
N LEU A 115 -7.51 -17.60 -13.14
CA LEU A 115 -6.34 -17.81 -12.29
C LEU A 115 -5.21 -16.83 -12.64
N PHE A 116 -4.93 -16.65 -13.94
CA PHE A 116 -3.88 -15.74 -14.38
C PHE A 116 -4.25 -14.27 -14.14
N SER A 117 -5.54 -13.93 -14.16
CA SER A 117 -6.03 -12.59 -13.76
C SER A 117 -6.01 -12.36 -12.25
N LEU A 118 -5.99 -13.44 -11.45
CA LEU A 118 -5.94 -13.37 -10.00
C LEU A 118 -4.56 -12.90 -9.51
N ILE A 119 -3.48 -13.36 -10.15
CA ILE A 119 -2.09 -13.02 -9.80
C ILE A 119 -1.84 -11.50 -9.75
N PRO A 120 -2.12 -10.71 -10.81
CA PRO A 120 -1.90 -9.28 -10.74
C PRO A 120 -2.90 -8.63 -9.75
N THR A 121 -4.10 -9.18 -9.59
CA THR A 121 -5.09 -8.64 -8.64
C THR A 121 -4.61 -8.80 -7.21
N SER A 122 -4.09 -9.98 -6.86
CA SER A 122 -3.47 -10.22 -5.56
C SER A 122 -2.24 -9.37 -5.36
N ALA A 123 -1.43 -9.13 -6.40
CA ALA A 123 -0.27 -8.25 -6.31
C ALA A 123 -0.68 -6.79 -6.01
N VAL A 124 -1.74 -6.29 -6.64
CA VAL A 124 -2.29 -4.95 -6.36
C VAL A 124 -2.85 -4.87 -4.95
N CYS A 125 -3.61 -5.88 -4.50
CA CYS A 125 -4.12 -5.93 -3.12
C CYS A 125 -2.99 -5.98 -2.10
N PHE A 126 -1.96 -6.78 -2.37
CA PHE A 126 -0.78 -6.89 -1.52
C PHE A 126 0.01 -5.57 -1.45
N LEU A 127 0.20 -4.91 -2.59
CA LEU A 127 0.81 -3.57 -2.64
C LEU A 127 -0.02 -2.55 -1.86
N GLY A 128 -1.34 -2.60 -1.97
CA GLY A 128 -2.25 -1.77 -1.18
C GLY A 128 -2.09 -2.01 0.32
N ALA A 129 -2.04 -3.27 0.77
CA ALA A 129 -1.80 -3.64 2.15
C ALA A 129 -0.43 -3.13 2.65
N LEU A 130 0.61 -3.22 1.81
CA LEU A 130 1.95 -2.74 2.12
C LEU A 130 1.99 -1.22 2.32
N LEU A 131 1.40 -0.47 1.39
CA LEU A 131 1.30 0.99 1.50
C LEU A 131 0.51 1.42 2.74
N LEU A 132 -0.55 0.68 3.05
CA LEU A 132 -1.41 0.95 4.18
C LEU A 132 -0.72 0.66 5.51
N ARG A 133 0.04 -0.44 5.59
CA ARG A 133 0.89 -0.77 6.73
C ARG A 133 1.99 0.29 6.91
N HIS A 134 2.61 0.74 5.82
CA HIS A 134 3.61 1.82 5.88
C HIS A 134 2.99 3.13 6.40
N ALA A 135 1.82 3.52 5.89
CA ALA A 135 1.10 4.70 6.36
C ALA A 135 0.68 4.57 7.83
N GLY A 136 0.21 3.40 8.26
CA GLY A 136 -0.12 3.10 9.66
C GLY A 136 1.09 3.23 10.58
N SER A 137 2.25 2.72 10.17
CA SER A 137 3.50 2.87 10.92
C SER A 137 3.94 4.33 11.08
N LEU A 138 3.76 5.16 10.04
CA LEU A 138 4.02 6.61 10.14
C LEU A 138 3.03 7.30 11.08
N ALA A 139 1.75 6.97 10.98
CA ALA A 139 0.71 7.50 11.85
C ALA A 139 0.97 7.14 13.32
N GLU A 140 1.47 5.94 13.58
CA GLU A 140 1.83 5.47 14.91
C GLU A 140 2.97 6.30 15.51
N ILE A 141 4.08 6.49 14.76
CA ILE A 141 5.19 7.35 15.19
C ILE A 141 4.71 8.78 15.43
N GLN A 142 3.89 9.32 14.54
CA GLN A 142 3.35 10.68 14.68
C GLN A 142 2.46 10.81 15.93
N SER A 143 1.60 9.83 16.19
CA SER A 143 0.74 9.80 17.38
C SER A 143 1.56 9.70 18.68
N PHE A 144 2.67 8.96 18.64
CA PHE A 144 3.62 8.86 19.74
C PHE A 144 4.37 10.17 19.99
N ALA A 145 4.74 10.87 18.91
CA ALA A 145 5.48 12.13 18.97
C ALA A 145 4.62 13.31 19.43
N GLN A 146 3.35 13.33 19.04
CA GLN A 146 2.43 14.46 19.22
C GLN A 146 1.05 13.96 19.67
N PRO A 147 0.91 13.49 20.93
CA PRO A 147 -0.34 12.91 21.42
C PRO A 147 -1.52 13.91 21.35
N ASP A 148 -1.26 15.21 21.52
CA ASP A 148 -2.30 16.25 21.49
C ASP A 148 -2.79 16.61 20.06
N ARG A 149 -2.11 16.13 19.02
CA ARG A 149 -2.44 16.40 17.60
C ARG A 149 -2.92 15.17 16.84
N THR A 150 -3.33 14.12 17.53
CA THR A 150 -3.89 12.93 16.88
C THR A 150 -5.12 13.31 16.06
N SER A 151 -4.96 13.36 14.74
CA SER A 151 -6.06 13.51 13.80
C SER A 151 -6.85 12.21 13.75
N ASP A 152 -8.18 12.28 13.57
CA ASP A 152 -9.05 11.11 13.43
C ASP A 152 -8.56 10.13 12.35
N SER A 153 -7.88 10.65 11.32
CA SER A 153 -7.21 9.84 10.29
C SER A 153 -6.10 8.95 10.83
N ALA A 154 -5.27 9.42 11.77
CA ALA A 154 -4.18 8.63 12.34
C ALA A 154 -4.73 7.44 13.16
N ALA A 155 -5.79 7.67 13.93
CA ALA A 155 -6.50 6.62 14.67
C ALA A 155 -7.15 5.59 13.74
N PHE A 156 -7.70 6.04 12.60
CA PHE A 156 -8.23 5.12 11.59
C PHE A 156 -7.13 4.24 10.98
N PHE A 157 -5.99 4.82 10.60
CA PHE A 157 -4.88 4.06 10.01
C PHE A 157 -4.24 3.09 11.00
N SER A 158 -4.15 3.42 12.29
CA SER A 158 -3.62 2.50 13.30
C SER A 158 -4.57 1.31 13.52
N GLN A 159 -5.88 1.55 13.61
CA GLN A 159 -6.88 0.47 13.69
C GLN A 159 -6.81 -0.43 12.45
N LEU A 160 -6.69 0.17 11.27
CA LEU A 160 -6.65 -0.58 10.02
C LEU A 160 -5.36 -1.41 9.89
N LYS A 161 -4.21 -0.87 10.32
CA LYS A 161 -2.94 -1.61 10.44
C LYS A 161 -3.12 -2.79 11.39
N GLN A 162 -3.69 -2.58 12.58
CA GLN A 162 -3.93 -3.65 13.55
C GLN A 162 -4.78 -4.79 12.96
N ARG A 163 -5.84 -4.47 12.21
CA ARG A 163 -6.66 -5.47 11.52
C ARG A 163 -5.90 -6.24 10.45
N ILE A 164 -5.01 -5.57 9.71
CA ILE A 164 -4.17 -6.20 8.69
C ILE A 164 -3.17 -7.16 9.36
N ASP A 165 -2.55 -6.72 10.46
CA ASP A 165 -1.58 -7.50 11.21
C ASP A 165 -2.22 -8.70 11.94
N GLU A 166 -3.50 -8.61 12.33
CA GLU A 166 -4.29 -9.74 12.85
C GLU A 166 -4.58 -10.81 11.77
N LEU A 167 -4.78 -10.39 10.52
CA LEU A 167 -5.21 -11.26 9.43
C LEU A 167 -4.06 -11.90 8.65
N LEU A 168 -2.88 -11.27 8.65
CA LEU A 168 -1.73 -11.68 7.86
C LEU A 168 -0.56 -12.04 8.77
N PRO A 169 0.11 -13.19 8.56
CA PRO A 169 1.30 -13.55 9.34
C PRO A 169 2.38 -12.47 9.23
N ALA A 170 2.97 -12.07 10.36
CA ALA A 170 4.01 -11.03 10.41
C ALA A 170 5.21 -11.34 9.49
N ASP A 171 5.54 -12.63 9.33
CA ASP A 171 6.66 -13.11 8.51
C ASP A 171 6.53 -12.77 7.01
N TRP A 172 5.30 -12.60 6.52
CA TRP A 172 5.05 -12.31 5.09
C TRP A 172 5.54 -10.91 4.71
N PHE A 173 5.44 -9.96 5.63
CA PHE A 173 5.84 -8.58 5.38
C PHE A 173 7.34 -8.36 5.57
N HIS A 174 7.97 -9.11 6.47
CA HIS A 174 9.41 -9.01 6.72
C HIS A 174 10.26 -9.20 5.46
N SER A 175 9.82 -10.07 4.55
CA SER A 175 10.53 -10.33 3.29
C SER A 175 10.39 -9.22 2.25
N VAL A 176 9.36 -8.39 2.34
CA VAL A 176 9.03 -7.39 1.31
C VAL A 176 9.33 -5.97 1.77
N ASP A 177 9.07 -5.65 3.03
CA ASP A 177 9.33 -4.33 3.61
C ASP A 177 10.05 -4.45 4.96
N PRO A 178 11.38 -4.64 4.96
CA PRO A 178 12.17 -4.71 6.18
C PRO A 178 12.13 -3.41 6.99
N LEU A 179 11.75 -2.28 6.37
CA LEU A 179 11.68 -0.97 7.02
C LEU A 179 10.52 -0.87 8.01
N THR A 180 9.53 -1.77 7.91
CA THR A 180 8.36 -1.83 8.83
C THR A 180 8.51 -2.90 9.90
N THR A 181 9.73 -3.37 10.14
CA THR A 181 10.02 -4.25 11.27
C THR A 181 9.66 -3.56 12.59
N GLN A 182 8.95 -4.26 13.47
CA GLN A 182 8.48 -3.73 14.75
C GLN A 182 9.62 -3.10 15.57
N LEU A 183 10.79 -3.76 15.64
CA LEU A 183 11.98 -3.22 16.33
C LEU A 183 12.44 -1.87 15.78
N ARG A 184 12.39 -1.69 14.45
CA ARG A 184 12.81 -0.45 13.80
C ARG A 184 11.81 0.67 14.07
N LEU A 185 10.53 0.32 14.08
CA LEU A 185 9.45 1.24 14.45
C LEU A 185 9.58 1.68 15.91
N ASP A 186 9.80 0.74 16.83
CA ASP A 186 9.92 1.03 18.26
C ASP A 186 11.17 1.84 18.58
N LEU A 187 12.29 1.56 17.90
CA LEU A 187 13.48 2.40 17.96
C LEU A 187 13.20 3.82 17.43
N ALA A 188 12.47 3.94 16.31
CA ALA A 188 12.09 5.25 15.77
C ALA A 188 11.19 6.01 16.74
N LYS A 189 10.22 5.36 17.41
CA LYS A 189 9.41 5.96 18.47
C LYS A 189 10.31 6.49 19.59
N LEU A 190 11.24 5.69 20.10
CA LEU A 190 12.17 6.10 21.15
C LEU A 190 13.02 7.30 20.77
N ILE A 191 13.56 7.33 19.54
CA ILE A 191 14.35 8.47 19.04
C ILE A 191 13.49 9.74 19.02
N VAL A 192 12.26 9.62 18.55
CA VAL A 192 11.35 10.77 18.42
C VAL A 192 10.90 11.30 19.79
N THR A 193 10.74 10.41 20.77
CA THR A 193 10.35 10.79 22.13
C THR A 193 11.52 10.94 23.09
N ALA A 194 12.77 10.91 22.62
CA ALA A 194 13.95 10.93 23.49
C ALA A 194 14.06 12.24 24.32
N ASP A 195 13.50 13.33 23.80
CA ASP A 195 13.49 14.65 24.46
C ASP A 195 12.38 14.80 25.50
N ASP A 196 11.24 14.12 25.31
CA ASP A 196 10.09 14.11 26.21
C ASP A 196 9.44 12.72 26.22
N PRO A 197 9.99 11.78 27.01
CA PRO A 197 9.62 10.38 26.92
C PRO A 197 8.25 10.10 27.54
N PRO A 198 7.31 9.45 26.81
CA PRO A 198 6.07 9.00 27.40
C PRO A 198 6.32 7.92 28.46
N PRO A 199 5.38 7.67 29.39
CA PRO A 199 5.57 6.75 30.52
C PRO A 199 6.08 5.36 30.15
N LYS A 200 5.71 4.85 28.97
CA LYS A 200 6.15 3.55 28.45
C LYS A 200 7.60 3.52 27.96
N ALA A 201 8.15 4.65 27.54
CA ALA A 201 9.51 4.79 27.02
C ALA A 201 10.56 5.08 28.10
N ILE A 202 10.12 5.59 29.26
CA ILE A 202 10.98 5.93 30.41
C ILE A 202 11.89 4.76 30.83
N PRO A 203 11.39 3.51 31.03
CA PRO A 203 12.24 2.41 31.51
C PRO A 203 13.39 2.06 30.56
N VAL A 204 13.17 2.21 29.25
CA VAL A 204 14.18 1.93 28.22
C VAL A 204 15.22 3.04 28.19
N LEU A 205 14.79 4.30 28.28
CA LEU A 205 15.65 5.48 28.24
C LEU A 205 16.36 5.75 29.57
N GLU A 206 16.01 5.06 30.65
CA GLU A 206 16.74 5.09 31.92
C GLU A 206 17.96 4.16 31.94
N THR A 207 18.04 3.21 31.00
CA THR A 207 19.25 2.39 30.82
C THR A 207 20.34 3.27 30.19
N GLY A 208 21.28 3.75 31.02
CA GLY A 208 22.27 4.77 30.64
C GLY A 208 22.95 4.52 29.29
N ASP A 209 23.41 3.30 29.04
CA ASP A 209 24.08 2.90 27.80
C ASP A 209 23.16 3.01 26.56
N ILE A 210 21.87 2.69 26.71
CA ILE A 210 20.88 2.74 25.63
C ILE A 210 20.49 4.20 25.34
N ARG A 211 20.33 5.00 26.39
CA ARG A 211 20.03 6.42 26.26
C ARG A 211 21.14 7.15 25.52
N GLU A 212 22.39 6.92 25.91
CA GLU A 212 23.54 7.52 25.24
C GLU A 212 23.61 7.09 23.78
N LEU A 213 23.39 5.80 23.50
CA LEU A 213 23.36 5.26 22.14
C LEU A 213 22.28 5.91 21.26
N ILE A 214 21.07 6.14 21.79
CA ILE A 214 19.96 6.81 21.09
C ILE A 214 20.22 8.31 20.92
N LEU A 215 20.78 8.97 21.94
CA LEU A 215 21.05 10.41 21.94
C LEU A 215 22.31 10.80 21.15
N ALA A 216 23.19 9.84 20.84
CA ALA A 216 24.46 10.05 20.18
C ALA A 216 24.35 10.49 18.71
N ASP A 217 23.22 10.23 18.05
CA ASP A 217 23.02 10.58 16.63
C ASP A 217 22.21 11.89 16.49
N PRO A 218 22.87 13.05 16.33
CA PRO A 218 22.18 14.35 16.28
C PRO A 218 21.31 14.52 15.02
N GLU A 219 21.68 13.85 13.91
CA GLU A 219 20.93 13.93 12.66
C GLU A 219 19.57 13.24 12.75
N LEU A 220 19.50 12.06 13.36
CA LEU A 220 18.21 11.36 13.57
C LEU A 220 17.28 12.18 14.46
N ARG A 221 17.82 12.86 15.46
CA ARG A 221 17.07 13.78 16.33
C ARG A 221 16.61 15.03 15.58
N GLN A 222 17.44 15.55 14.67
CA GLN A 222 17.03 16.64 13.81
C GLN A 222 15.84 16.23 12.92
N LEU A 223 15.91 15.05 12.29
CA LEU A 223 14.80 14.52 11.48
C LEU A 223 13.53 14.33 12.31
N ALA A 224 13.66 13.87 13.56
CA ALA A 224 12.53 13.73 14.48
C ALA A 224 11.87 15.08 14.80
N ARG A 225 12.68 16.11 15.07
CA ARG A 225 12.20 17.49 15.33
C ARG A 225 11.58 18.12 14.10
N GLU A 226 12.09 17.81 12.91
CA GLU A 226 11.53 18.25 11.62
C GLU A 226 10.24 17.49 11.25
N GLY A 227 9.85 16.44 12.01
CA GLY A 227 8.68 15.62 11.70
C GLY A 227 8.85 14.72 10.48
N ARG A 228 10.10 14.45 10.06
CA ARG A 228 10.43 13.67 8.86
C ARG A 228 10.52 12.18 9.17
N TYR A 229 9.45 11.62 9.76
CA TYR A 229 9.42 10.24 10.27
C TYR A 229 9.68 9.17 9.20
N ALA A 230 9.23 9.41 7.97
CA ALA A 230 9.49 8.50 6.84
C ALA A 230 10.96 8.38 6.49
N GLU A 231 11.73 9.43 6.73
CA GLU A 231 13.17 9.44 6.46
C GLU A 231 13.94 8.78 7.58
N ILE A 232 13.53 8.98 8.84
CA ILE A 232 14.05 8.23 9.99
C ILE A 232 13.92 6.75 9.71
N LEU A 233 12.71 6.27 9.37
CA LEU A 233 12.49 4.84 9.08
C LEU A 233 13.31 4.31 7.91
N ARG A 234 13.79 5.15 7.00
CA ARG A 234 14.64 4.75 5.87
C ARG A 234 16.13 4.90 6.15
N ASP A 235 16.49 5.51 7.27
CA ASP A 235 17.88 5.80 7.58
C ASP A 235 18.66 4.52 7.93
N PRO A 236 19.76 4.20 7.22
CA PRO A 236 20.57 3.01 7.49
C PRO A 236 21.26 3.01 8.85
N ARG A 237 21.34 4.16 9.55
CA ARG A 237 21.90 4.23 10.91
C ARG A 237 21.04 3.47 11.93
N LEU A 238 19.73 3.39 11.72
CA LEU A 238 18.85 2.56 12.56
C LEU A 238 19.29 1.10 12.55
N ASP A 239 19.71 0.58 11.40
CA ASP A 239 20.15 -0.81 11.28
C ASP A 239 21.43 -1.04 12.10
N ARG A 240 22.36 -0.08 12.12
CA ARG A 240 23.56 -0.13 12.96
C ARG A 240 23.25 -0.10 14.46
N LEU A 241 22.27 0.69 14.87
CA LEU A 241 21.82 0.71 16.26
C LEU A 241 21.20 -0.65 16.65
N LEU A 242 20.42 -1.24 15.74
CA LEU A 242 19.81 -2.56 15.91
C LEU A 242 20.81 -3.73 15.86
N GLU A 243 22.07 -3.53 15.46
CA GLU A 243 23.13 -4.54 15.61
C GLU A 243 23.49 -4.78 17.09
N ASN A 244 23.15 -3.85 17.98
CA ASN A 244 23.34 -4.03 19.42
C ASN A 244 22.31 -5.00 20.00
N ASP A 245 22.78 -6.19 20.43
CA ASP A 245 21.92 -7.24 20.97
C ASP A 245 21.15 -6.83 22.23
N ASN A 246 21.75 -6.02 23.11
CA ASN A 246 21.10 -5.53 24.31
C ASN A 246 19.94 -4.59 23.95
N LEU A 247 20.15 -3.70 22.99
CA LEU A 247 19.09 -2.81 22.50
C LEU A 247 17.92 -3.62 21.90
N ARG A 248 18.20 -4.65 21.10
CA ARG A 248 17.14 -5.49 20.52
C ARG A 248 16.36 -6.24 21.59
N GLU A 249 17.02 -6.75 22.62
CA GLU A 249 16.36 -7.49 23.70
C GLU A 249 15.44 -6.57 24.50
N VAL A 250 15.91 -5.37 24.83
CA VAL A 250 15.09 -4.36 25.52
C VAL A 250 13.89 -3.95 24.66
N LEU A 251 14.09 -3.71 23.36
CA LEU A 251 13.01 -3.38 22.43
C LEU A 251 11.99 -4.52 22.28
N ARG A 252 12.41 -5.79 22.26
CA ARG A 252 11.47 -6.94 22.21
C ARG A 252 10.61 -7.06 23.46
N ASN A 253 11.15 -6.70 24.61
CA ASN A 253 10.48 -6.82 25.89
C ASN A 253 9.64 -5.57 26.23
N THR A 254 9.74 -4.51 25.44
CA THR A 254 9.03 -3.25 25.66
C THR A 254 8.00 -3.05 24.55
N ASP A 255 6.72 -3.18 24.90
CA ASP A 255 5.61 -2.92 23.99
C ASP A 255 5.24 -1.42 24.03
N LEU A 256 5.85 -0.65 23.12
CA LEU A 256 5.68 0.81 23.02
C LEU A 256 4.36 1.16 22.33
#